data_AF-A0A7Y9EIH4-F1
#
_entry.id   AF-A0A7Y9EIH4-F1
#
_cell.length_a   1.000
_cell.length_b   1.000
_cell.length_c   1.000
_cell.angle_alpha   90.00
_cell.angle_beta   90.00
_cell.angle_gamma   90.00
#
_symmetry.space_group_name_H-M   'P 1'
#
loop_
_entity.id
_entity.type
_entity.pdbx_description
1 polymer ?
#
loop_
_entity_poly.entity_id
_entity_poly.type
_entity_poly.pdbx_seq_one_letter_code
_entity_poly.pdbx_strand_id
1 'polypeptide(L)'
;MAAGGDDVVTLDVATGSELGLSEADLTLLTETGLLKDAGGYFCADIPDGPLGLFTVLPLNEDNRALILGGTGPDGDMLYFLDVRQGFVVLFSPGDDDEEPQFEIVNSTLRSFAEFVGRLGAYVYSPWSERPADDKARLAEIAAGLEELDPEAFDHPHCWWAMAVARLRREAARRERAHAPAESHSESFDRALDRLEERGWRHVTGKEFASATGEYGLLTLPEDFSDAFSTEGALLRDVDVRWRGGLPSEIQSVFALEGLVIHVPEDEPEVDDDYEAAMERLMAAVNDTEGPDEGTVTCPVPAETSDLCRIMRAFEDLTGKGYVAEPALWPTTSGCWQRVAERTQDAESPKAVFWNTQSHDDAFDTRGDLAGELFLGWAGDREEIAAALAETGLVVKTPGGKGTTFILGPAKRPT
;
A
#
# COMPACT_ATOMS: atom_id res chain seq x y z
N MET A 1 18.27 -9.29 15.12
CA MET A 1 17.94 -10.48 15.93
C MET A 1 18.48 -11.69 15.19
N ALA A 2 19.09 -12.66 15.87
CA ALA A 2 19.41 -13.94 15.21
C ALA A 2 18.07 -14.63 14.91
N ALA A 3 17.81 -14.95 13.64
CA ALA A 3 16.65 -15.73 13.25
C ALA A 3 16.58 -17.01 14.11
N GLY A 4 15.38 -17.41 14.54
CA GLY A 4 15.23 -18.67 15.26
C GLY A 4 15.71 -19.80 14.36
N GLY A 5 16.23 -20.90 14.92
CA GLY A 5 16.68 -22.05 14.11
C GLY A 5 15.59 -22.65 13.21
N ASP A 6 14.31 -22.31 13.46
CA ASP A 6 13.16 -22.72 12.67
C ASP A 6 12.93 -21.86 11.40
N ASP A 7 13.64 -20.75 11.23
CA ASP A 7 13.46 -19.80 10.11
C ASP A 7 14.43 -20.02 8.95
N VAL A 8 15.23 -21.08 8.98
CA VAL A 8 16.19 -21.41 7.92
C VAL A 8 15.86 -22.73 7.22
N VAL A 9 16.18 -22.81 5.92
CA VAL A 9 16.15 -24.04 5.12
C VAL A 9 17.57 -24.47 4.77
N THR A 10 17.83 -25.76 4.93
CA THR A 10 19.14 -26.37 4.67
C THR A 10 19.03 -27.48 3.65
N LEU A 11 20.02 -27.55 2.77
CA LEU A 11 20.23 -28.66 1.86
C LEU A 11 20.77 -29.87 2.63
N ASP A 12 20.33 -31.07 2.26
CA ASP A 12 20.92 -32.30 2.78
C ASP A 12 22.40 -32.42 2.38
N VAL A 13 23.27 -32.77 3.33
CA VAL A 13 24.73 -32.82 3.14
C VAL A 13 25.14 -33.81 2.05
N ALA A 14 24.46 -34.96 1.95
CA ALA A 14 24.78 -35.96 0.92
C ALA A 14 24.43 -35.41 -0.46
N THR A 15 23.26 -34.79 -0.60
CA THR A 15 22.83 -34.12 -1.84
C THR A 15 23.82 -33.02 -2.24
N GLY A 16 24.19 -32.13 -1.30
CA GLY A 16 25.15 -31.05 -1.56
C GLY A 16 26.53 -31.55 -2.02
N SER A 17 27.02 -32.64 -1.40
CA SER A 17 28.34 -33.22 -1.72
C SER A 17 28.40 -33.82 -3.13
N GLU A 18 27.28 -34.30 -3.66
CA GLU A 18 27.18 -34.87 -5.00
C GLU A 18 27.05 -33.81 -6.12
N LEU A 19 26.68 -32.58 -5.77
CA LEU A 19 26.44 -31.52 -6.74
C LEU A 19 27.71 -30.88 -7.30
N GLY A 20 28.84 -31.04 -6.61
CA GLY A 20 30.09 -30.38 -6.98
C GLY A 20 30.12 -28.89 -6.59
N LEU A 21 29.38 -28.51 -5.53
CA LEU A 21 29.45 -27.19 -4.92
C LEU A 21 30.87 -26.88 -4.43
N SER A 22 31.22 -25.59 -4.38
CA SER A 22 32.40 -25.15 -3.65
C SER A 22 32.26 -25.48 -2.16
N GLU A 23 33.37 -25.66 -1.44
CA GLU A 23 33.33 -25.93 0.01
C GLU A 23 32.55 -24.84 0.77
N ALA A 24 32.72 -23.57 0.36
CA ALA A 24 32.02 -22.45 0.97
C ALA A 24 30.50 -22.50 0.73
N ASP A 25 30.06 -22.83 -0.48
CA ASP A 25 28.64 -22.91 -0.83
C ASP A 25 27.98 -24.14 -0.20
N LEU A 26 28.72 -25.26 -0.12
CA LEU A 26 28.27 -26.46 0.57
C LEU A 26 28.02 -26.18 2.06
N THR A 27 28.99 -25.58 2.75
CA THR A 27 28.82 -25.19 4.16
C THR A 27 27.67 -24.20 4.32
N LEU A 28 27.53 -23.22 3.43
CA LEU A 28 26.44 -22.26 3.50
C LEU A 28 25.08 -22.95 3.36
N LEU A 29 24.87 -23.81 2.37
CA LEU A 29 23.57 -24.45 2.16
C LEU A 29 23.26 -25.56 3.17
N THR A 30 24.26 -26.24 3.72
CA THR A 30 24.02 -27.43 4.56
C THR A 30 24.12 -27.15 6.06
N GLU A 31 24.93 -26.17 6.48
CA GLU A 31 25.13 -25.84 7.90
C GLU A 31 24.52 -24.50 8.30
N THR A 32 24.59 -23.49 7.43
CA THR A 32 24.07 -22.14 7.71
C THR A 32 22.60 -22.00 7.28
N GLY A 33 22.26 -22.51 6.12
CA GLY A 33 20.95 -22.41 5.48
C GLY A 33 20.68 -21.05 4.83
N LEU A 34 19.55 -20.96 4.14
CA LEU A 34 18.93 -19.71 3.68
C LEU A 34 17.74 -19.40 4.60
N LEU A 35 17.40 -18.12 4.80
CA LEU A 35 16.12 -17.80 5.45
C LEU A 35 14.97 -18.40 4.64
N LYS A 36 13.93 -18.88 5.32
CA LYS A 36 12.71 -19.41 4.68
C LYS A 36 11.95 -18.35 3.90
N ASP A 37 12.01 -17.11 4.37
CA ASP A 37 11.17 -16.03 3.89
C ASP A 37 11.87 -14.69 4.13
N ALA A 38 11.85 -13.82 3.12
CA ALA A 38 12.28 -12.44 3.18
C ALA A 38 11.20 -11.49 2.64
N GLY A 39 9.93 -11.85 2.84
CA GLY A 39 8.78 -11.19 2.28
C GLY A 39 8.67 -11.43 0.78
N GLY A 40 8.12 -10.46 0.04
CA GLY A 40 7.97 -10.53 -1.43
C GLY A 40 9.27 -10.47 -2.23
N TYR A 41 10.43 -10.79 -1.63
CA TYR A 41 11.74 -10.80 -2.27
C TYR A 41 12.38 -12.19 -2.30
N PHE A 42 12.00 -13.09 -1.38
CA PHE A 42 12.45 -14.48 -1.36
C PHE A 42 11.50 -15.34 -0.51
N CYS A 43 11.14 -16.52 -1.00
CA CYS A 43 10.39 -17.53 -0.29
C CYS A 43 10.93 -18.93 -0.64
N ALA A 44 11.19 -19.75 0.37
CA ALA A 44 11.59 -21.15 0.20
C ALA A 44 10.38 -22.09 0.09
N ASP A 45 9.20 -21.66 0.56
CA ASP A 45 7.94 -22.41 0.46
C ASP A 45 7.31 -22.20 -0.92
N ILE A 46 7.94 -22.82 -1.93
CA ILE A 46 7.47 -22.84 -3.32
C ILE A 46 6.78 -24.16 -3.63
N PRO A 47 5.90 -24.22 -4.66
CA PRO A 47 5.12 -25.42 -4.93
C PRO A 47 6.01 -26.65 -5.19
N ASP A 48 5.62 -27.78 -4.59
CA ASP A 48 6.23 -29.07 -4.87
C ASP A 48 6.11 -29.42 -6.36
N GLY A 49 7.17 -29.97 -6.97
CA GLY A 49 7.14 -30.35 -8.38
C GLY A 49 8.52 -30.41 -9.04
N PRO A 50 8.58 -30.37 -10.38
CA PRO A 50 9.85 -30.42 -11.10
C PRO A 50 10.73 -29.19 -10.85
N LEU A 51 10.18 -28.12 -10.26
CA LEU A 51 10.88 -26.89 -9.90
C LEU A 51 10.80 -26.61 -8.39
N GLY A 52 10.56 -27.63 -7.56
CA GLY A 52 10.49 -27.47 -6.09
C GLY A 52 11.85 -27.14 -5.44
N LEU A 53 11.81 -26.70 -4.18
CA LEU A 53 13.00 -26.31 -3.42
C LEU A 53 14.09 -27.40 -3.44
N PHE A 54 15.34 -26.98 -3.71
CA PHE A 54 16.51 -27.85 -3.85
C PHE A 54 16.41 -28.93 -4.94
N THR A 55 15.46 -28.82 -5.86
CA THR A 55 15.46 -29.63 -7.07
C THR A 55 16.68 -29.28 -7.92
N VAL A 56 17.31 -30.32 -8.49
CA VAL A 56 18.51 -30.21 -9.31
C VAL A 56 18.13 -30.41 -10.77
N LEU A 57 18.45 -29.44 -11.62
CA LEU A 57 18.15 -29.44 -13.04
C LEU A 57 19.43 -29.43 -13.88
N PRO A 58 19.51 -30.18 -14.98
CA PRO A 58 20.62 -30.05 -15.91
C PRO A 58 20.53 -28.73 -16.67
N LEU A 59 21.56 -27.89 -16.60
CA LEU A 59 21.68 -26.71 -17.47
C LEU A 59 22.38 -27.08 -18.78
N ASN A 60 23.40 -27.93 -18.71
CA ASN A 60 24.11 -28.52 -19.85
C ASN A 60 24.81 -29.81 -19.40
N GLU A 61 25.62 -30.43 -20.28
CA GLU A 61 26.29 -31.72 -20.01
C GLU A 61 27.15 -31.71 -18.72
N ASP A 62 27.75 -30.56 -18.39
CA ASP A 62 28.71 -30.41 -17.28
C ASP A 62 28.23 -29.41 -16.20
N ASN A 63 26.97 -28.98 -16.23
CA ASN A 63 26.47 -27.97 -15.30
C ASN A 63 25.04 -28.24 -14.84
N ARG A 64 24.75 -27.83 -13.60
CA ARG A 64 23.49 -28.06 -12.91
C ARG A 64 23.00 -26.76 -12.30
N ALA A 65 21.68 -26.58 -12.34
CA ALA A 65 20.97 -25.59 -11.56
C ALA A 65 20.42 -26.24 -10.29
N LEU A 66 20.52 -25.56 -9.15
CA LEU A 66 19.86 -25.95 -7.91
C LEU A 66 18.81 -24.89 -7.55
N ILE A 67 17.53 -25.26 -7.49
CA ILE A 67 16.47 -24.32 -7.10
C ILE A 67 16.65 -23.92 -5.64
N LEU A 68 16.65 -22.61 -5.37
CA LEU A 68 16.85 -22.04 -4.04
C LEU A 68 15.54 -21.53 -3.41
N GLY A 69 14.54 -21.20 -4.21
CA GLY A 69 13.28 -20.59 -3.77
C GLY A 69 12.65 -19.77 -4.89
N GLY A 70 11.68 -18.91 -4.55
CA GLY A 70 11.06 -17.97 -5.47
C GLY A 70 10.92 -16.57 -4.89
N THR A 71 10.41 -15.61 -5.64
CA THR A 71 10.12 -14.25 -5.13
C THR A 71 8.85 -14.20 -4.28
N GLY A 72 8.04 -15.25 -4.30
CA GLY A 72 6.81 -15.43 -3.54
C GLY A 72 6.38 -16.91 -3.50
N PRO A 73 5.30 -17.25 -2.78
CA PRO A 73 4.86 -18.63 -2.59
C PRO A 73 4.27 -19.27 -3.85
N ASP A 74 3.82 -18.47 -4.82
CA ASP A 74 3.20 -18.97 -6.05
C ASP A 74 4.23 -19.52 -7.06
N GLY A 75 5.50 -19.17 -6.90
CA GLY A 75 6.59 -19.67 -7.75
C GLY A 75 6.69 -19.00 -9.13
N ASP A 76 6.04 -17.86 -9.34
CA ASP A 76 6.05 -17.12 -10.61
C ASP A 76 7.45 -16.73 -11.10
N MET A 77 8.37 -16.46 -10.17
CA MET A 77 9.79 -16.30 -10.47
C MET A 77 10.61 -17.11 -9.47
N LEU A 78 11.59 -17.85 -9.98
CA LEU A 78 12.40 -18.79 -9.22
C LEU A 78 13.85 -18.38 -9.21
N TYR A 79 14.50 -18.52 -8.05
CA TYR A 79 15.94 -18.42 -7.93
C TYR A 79 16.56 -19.79 -8.11
N PHE A 80 17.59 -19.88 -8.94
CA PHE A 80 18.44 -21.07 -9.00
C PHE A 80 19.93 -20.71 -8.96
N LEU A 81 20.70 -21.55 -8.29
CA LEU A 81 22.16 -21.47 -8.26
C LEU A 81 22.72 -22.18 -9.49
N ASP A 82 23.53 -21.48 -10.29
CA ASP A 82 24.44 -22.13 -11.23
C ASP A 82 25.57 -22.77 -10.42
N VAL A 83 25.53 -24.09 -10.23
CA VAL A 83 26.43 -24.81 -9.31
C VAL A 83 27.90 -24.66 -9.71
N ARG A 84 28.19 -24.54 -11.00
CA ARG A 84 29.56 -24.41 -11.49
C ARG A 84 30.09 -22.99 -11.34
N GLN A 85 29.27 -21.98 -11.60
CA GLN A 85 29.69 -20.59 -11.60
C GLN A 85 29.53 -19.92 -10.23
N GLY A 86 28.64 -20.43 -9.38
CA GLY A 86 28.41 -19.94 -8.02
C GLY A 86 27.51 -18.69 -7.93
N PHE A 87 27.00 -18.17 -9.05
CA PHE A 87 26.02 -17.08 -9.07
C PHE A 87 24.58 -17.60 -9.04
N VAL A 88 23.65 -16.73 -8.62
CA VAL A 88 22.22 -17.03 -8.63
C VAL A 88 21.57 -16.33 -9.82
N VAL A 89 20.65 -17.04 -10.46
CA VAL A 89 19.85 -16.58 -11.58
C VAL A 89 18.39 -16.51 -11.15
N LEU A 90 17.72 -15.43 -11.52
CA LEU A 90 16.27 -15.31 -11.46
C LEU A 90 15.69 -15.80 -12.79
N PHE A 91 14.76 -16.74 -12.69
CA PHE A 91 14.06 -17.37 -13.80
C PHE A 91 12.59 -16.97 -13.75
N SER A 92 12.09 -16.41 -14.85
CA SER A 92 10.65 -16.25 -15.10
C SER A 92 10.27 -17.22 -16.23
N PRO A 93 9.36 -18.18 -15.99
CA PRO A 93 8.97 -19.16 -16.99
C PRO A 93 8.24 -18.55 -18.20
N GLY A 94 7.70 -17.33 -18.05
CA GLY A 94 6.81 -16.72 -19.04
C GLY A 94 5.41 -17.34 -19.03
N ASP A 95 4.43 -16.63 -19.58
CA ASP A 95 3.11 -17.20 -19.90
C ASP A 95 3.20 -18.04 -21.20
N ASP A 96 2.12 -18.75 -21.57
CA ASP A 96 2.08 -19.67 -22.72
C ASP A 96 2.60 -19.08 -24.05
N ASP A 97 2.58 -17.75 -24.20
CA ASP A 97 3.00 -17.01 -25.40
C ASP A 97 4.32 -16.23 -25.23
N GLU A 98 4.95 -16.23 -24.05
CA GLU A 98 6.19 -15.50 -23.76
C GLU A 98 7.40 -16.43 -23.62
N GLU A 99 8.56 -15.99 -24.13
CA GLU A 99 9.80 -16.75 -23.93
C GLU A 99 10.29 -16.62 -22.48
N PRO A 100 10.81 -17.71 -21.88
CA PRO A 100 11.34 -17.68 -20.52
C PRO A 100 12.49 -16.67 -20.40
N GLN A 101 12.49 -15.91 -19.32
CA GLN A 101 13.48 -14.88 -19.05
C GLN A 101 14.46 -15.33 -17.95
N PHE A 102 15.72 -14.97 -18.13
CA PHE A 102 16.80 -15.29 -17.21
C PHE A 102 17.62 -14.04 -16.91
N GLU A 103 17.86 -13.79 -15.63
CA GLU A 103 18.67 -12.68 -15.17
C GLU A 103 19.67 -13.17 -14.11
N ILE A 104 20.97 -12.90 -14.29
CA ILE A 104 21.95 -13.12 -13.22
C ILE A 104 21.75 -12.00 -12.20
N VAL A 105 21.33 -12.34 -10.99
CA VAL A 105 20.95 -11.32 -9.98
C VAL A 105 22.08 -10.94 -9.03
N ASN A 106 23.16 -11.73 -8.97
CA ASN A 106 24.34 -11.45 -8.14
C ASN A 106 25.55 -12.26 -8.60
N SER A 107 26.73 -11.94 -8.04
CA SER A 107 28.01 -12.58 -8.37
C SER A 107 28.26 -13.88 -7.60
N THR A 108 27.79 -14.02 -6.35
CA THR A 108 28.04 -15.22 -5.52
C THR A 108 26.87 -15.62 -4.62
N LEU A 109 26.69 -16.93 -4.36
CA LEU A 109 25.68 -17.44 -3.43
C LEU A 109 25.76 -16.82 -2.04
N ARG A 110 26.96 -16.51 -1.55
CA ARG A 110 27.14 -15.78 -0.28
C ARG A 110 26.47 -14.40 -0.33
N SER A 111 26.70 -13.63 -1.40
CA SER A 111 26.06 -12.33 -1.58
C SER A 111 24.53 -12.47 -1.60
N PHE A 112 24.01 -13.50 -2.27
CA PHE A 112 22.59 -13.82 -2.29
C PHE A 112 22.02 -14.09 -0.89
N ALA A 113 22.68 -14.95 -0.11
CA ALA A 113 22.24 -15.24 1.26
C ALA A 113 22.24 -13.97 2.15
N GLU A 114 23.24 -13.09 2.00
CA GLU A 114 23.29 -11.80 2.68
C GLU A 114 22.17 -10.85 2.24
N PHE A 115 21.85 -10.80 0.94
CA PHE A 115 20.70 -10.05 0.41
C PHE A 115 19.38 -10.51 1.06
N VAL A 116 19.10 -11.81 1.00
CA VAL A 116 17.91 -12.41 1.63
C VAL A 116 17.89 -12.12 3.14
N GLY A 117 19.03 -12.30 3.81
CA GLY A 117 19.21 -12.04 5.24
C GLY A 117 18.90 -10.60 5.65
N ARG A 118 19.48 -9.62 4.94
CA ARG A 118 19.35 -8.20 5.28
C ARG A 118 17.98 -7.63 4.89
N LEU A 119 17.43 -8.00 3.72
CA LEU A 119 16.08 -7.56 3.34
C LEU A 119 15.04 -8.23 4.22
N GLY A 120 15.15 -9.53 4.50
CA GLY A 120 14.24 -10.21 5.41
C GLY A 120 14.26 -9.58 6.80
N ALA A 121 15.44 -9.27 7.34
CA ALA A 121 15.55 -8.55 8.60
C ALA A 121 14.90 -7.15 8.55
N TYR A 122 14.99 -6.44 7.44
CA TYR A 122 14.34 -5.13 7.28
C TYR A 122 12.81 -5.25 7.23
N VAL A 123 12.29 -6.17 6.40
CA VAL A 123 10.84 -6.38 6.16
C VAL A 123 10.14 -6.88 7.42
N TYR A 124 10.77 -7.79 8.17
CA TYR A 124 10.19 -8.35 9.39
C TYR A 124 10.49 -7.55 10.66
N SER A 125 11.35 -6.53 10.59
CA SER A 125 11.53 -5.65 11.73
C SER A 125 10.28 -4.79 11.92
N PRO A 126 9.77 -4.64 13.16
CA PRO A 126 8.77 -3.63 13.44
C PRO A 126 9.23 -2.29 12.91
N TRP A 127 8.30 -1.58 12.27
CA TRP A 127 8.56 -0.24 11.81
C TRP A 127 8.98 0.65 12.97
N SER A 128 9.91 1.55 12.70
CA SER A 128 10.35 2.53 13.69
C SER A 128 9.22 3.53 13.97
N GLU A 129 9.18 4.05 15.21
CA GLU A 129 8.27 5.15 15.58
C GLU A 129 8.52 6.39 14.71
N ARG A 130 9.79 6.64 14.37
CA ARG A 130 10.19 7.70 13.46
C ARG A 130 10.53 7.10 12.09
N PRO A 131 9.74 7.35 11.03
CA PRO A 131 9.99 6.79 9.71
C PRO A 131 11.37 7.13 9.11
N ALA A 132 11.94 8.27 9.49
CA ALA A 132 13.31 8.65 9.10
C ALA A 132 14.35 7.61 9.55
N ASP A 133 14.12 6.93 10.68
CA ASP A 133 14.99 5.87 11.18
C ASP A 133 14.92 4.61 10.28
N ASP A 134 13.72 4.27 9.76
CA ASP A 134 13.56 3.17 8.80
C ASP A 134 14.25 3.48 7.46
N LYS A 135 14.08 4.71 6.95
CA LYS A 135 14.77 5.18 5.74
C LYS A 135 16.28 5.15 5.88
N ALA A 136 16.81 5.61 7.02
CA ALA A 136 18.24 5.56 7.32
C ALA A 136 18.75 4.11 7.39
N ARG A 137 18.02 3.22 8.07
CA ARG A 137 18.33 1.78 8.15
C ARG A 137 18.37 1.13 6.76
N LEU A 138 17.39 1.43 5.90
CA LEU A 138 17.36 0.92 4.53
C LEU A 138 18.53 1.46 3.68
N ALA A 139 18.90 2.73 3.86
CA ALA A 139 20.04 3.32 3.18
C ALA A 139 21.35 2.61 3.57
N GLU A 140 21.54 2.27 4.85
CA GLU A 140 22.68 1.49 5.34
C GLU A 140 22.69 0.08 4.75
N ILE A 141 21.55 -0.62 4.73
CA ILE A 141 21.41 -1.95 4.12
C ILE A 141 21.79 -1.90 2.64
N ALA A 142 21.24 -0.93 1.90
CA ALA A 142 21.49 -0.78 0.47
C ALA A 142 22.97 -0.51 0.18
N ALA A 143 23.61 0.42 0.91
CA ALA A 143 25.03 0.70 0.75
C ALA A 143 25.90 -0.53 1.06
N GLY A 144 25.55 -1.28 2.10
CA GLY A 144 26.25 -2.51 2.47
C GLY A 144 26.04 -3.67 1.50
N LEU A 145 24.94 -3.68 0.73
CA LEU A 145 24.71 -4.66 -0.35
C LEU A 145 25.44 -4.26 -1.64
N GLU A 146 25.46 -2.97 -1.96
CA GLU A 146 26.20 -2.43 -3.10
C GLU A 146 27.71 -2.61 -2.94
N GLU A 147 28.25 -2.45 -1.71
CA GLU A 147 29.64 -2.77 -1.41
C GLU A 147 29.93 -4.27 -1.52
N LEU A 148 28.97 -5.12 -1.12
CA LEU A 148 29.11 -6.58 -1.15
C LEU A 148 29.08 -7.14 -2.57
N ASP A 149 28.23 -6.58 -3.43
CA ASP A 149 28.04 -7.04 -4.81
C ASP A 149 27.76 -5.86 -5.76
N PRO A 150 28.80 -5.15 -6.24
CA PRO A 150 28.62 -4.01 -7.12
C PRO A 150 27.93 -4.35 -8.45
N GLU A 151 28.13 -5.58 -8.96
CA GLU A 151 27.57 -6.01 -10.24
C GLU A 151 26.04 -6.12 -10.17
N ALA A 152 25.49 -6.53 -9.02
CA ALA A 152 24.04 -6.57 -8.79
C ALA A 152 23.36 -5.17 -8.80
N PHE A 153 24.16 -4.09 -8.73
CA PHE A 153 23.70 -2.69 -8.74
C PHE A 153 24.21 -1.88 -9.94
N ASP A 154 24.95 -2.50 -10.87
CA ASP A 154 25.55 -1.78 -12.02
C ASP A 154 24.49 -1.21 -12.97
N HIS A 155 23.28 -1.78 -12.98
CA HIS A 155 22.14 -1.27 -13.72
C HIS A 155 20.91 -1.04 -12.83
N PRO A 156 20.17 0.09 -12.98
CA PRO A 156 18.93 0.34 -12.22
C PRO A 156 17.77 -0.62 -12.52
N HIS A 157 17.93 -1.49 -13.51
CA HIS A 157 16.95 -2.53 -13.88
C HIS A 157 17.39 -3.93 -13.46
N CYS A 158 18.55 -4.06 -12.80
CA CYS A 158 18.88 -5.30 -12.13
C CYS A 158 17.90 -5.54 -10.99
N TRP A 159 17.52 -6.80 -10.78
CA TRP A 159 16.54 -7.19 -9.79
C TRP A 159 16.81 -6.62 -8.38
N TRP A 160 18.06 -6.67 -7.90
CA TRP A 160 18.43 -6.14 -6.58
C TRP A 160 18.26 -4.62 -6.48
N ALA A 161 18.69 -3.89 -7.52
CA ALA A 161 18.51 -2.45 -7.60
C ALA A 161 17.02 -2.07 -7.60
N MET A 162 16.19 -2.83 -8.32
CA MET A 162 14.74 -2.65 -8.34
C MET A 162 14.08 -2.94 -6.99
N ALA A 163 14.46 -4.04 -6.33
CA ALA A 163 13.96 -4.42 -5.01
C ALA A 163 14.27 -3.34 -3.96
N VAL A 164 15.52 -2.88 -3.90
CA VAL A 164 15.95 -1.79 -3.00
C VAL A 164 15.25 -0.48 -3.36
N ALA A 165 15.11 -0.16 -4.64
CA ALA A 165 14.40 1.05 -5.08
C ALA A 165 12.92 1.04 -4.65
N ARG A 166 12.25 -0.12 -4.73
CA ARG A 166 10.87 -0.30 -4.24
C ARG A 166 10.79 -0.02 -2.74
N LEU A 167 11.63 -0.64 -1.93
CA LEU A 167 11.67 -0.41 -0.48
C LEU A 167 11.98 1.06 -0.14
N ARG A 168 12.85 1.71 -0.91
CA ARG A 168 13.19 3.13 -0.71
C ARG A 168 11.99 4.04 -0.99
N ARG A 169 11.20 3.74 -2.03
CA ARG A 169 9.95 4.45 -2.32
C ARG A 169 8.95 4.29 -1.17
N GLU A 170 8.79 3.07 -0.67
CA GLU A 170 7.91 2.78 0.47
C GLU A 170 8.35 3.52 1.75
N ALA A 171 9.64 3.47 2.09
CA ALA A 171 10.18 4.19 3.24
C ALA A 171 10.02 5.71 3.12
N ALA A 172 10.24 6.26 1.92
CA ALA A 172 10.04 7.68 1.64
C ALA A 172 8.56 8.08 1.69
N ARG A 173 7.66 7.24 1.18
CA ARG A 173 6.20 7.43 1.30
C ARG A 173 5.77 7.48 2.75
N ARG A 174 6.24 6.54 3.58
CA ARG A 174 5.98 6.52 5.02
C ARG A 174 6.52 7.76 5.75
N GLU A 175 7.73 8.21 5.40
CA GLU A 175 8.31 9.44 5.95
C GLU A 175 7.46 10.67 5.60
N ARG A 176 7.04 10.78 4.33
CA ARG A 176 6.11 11.83 3.90
C ARG A 176 4.81 11.75 4.67
N ALA A 177 4.19 10.57 4.79
CA ALA A 177 2.92 10.42 5.52
C ALA A 177 2.98 10.82 7.01
N HIS A 178 4.17 10.97 7.60
CA HIS A 178 4.34 11.31 9.03
C HIS A 178 4.79 12.75 9.29
N ALA A 179 5.37 13.43 8.30
CA ALA A 179 5.65 14.87 8.38
C ALA A 179 4.42 15.65 7.88
N PRO A 180 4.10 16.86 8.36
CA PRO A 180 3.12 17.70 7.67
C PRO A 180 3.62 18.03 6.26
N ALA A 181 2.72 18.11 5.28
CA ALA A 181 3.09 18.52 3.92
C ALA A 181 3.55 19.99 3.93
N GLU A 182 4.66 20.28 3.24
CA GLU A 182 5.22 21.63 3.16
C GLU A 182 4.61 22.48 2.03
N SER A 183 3.91 21.83 1.09
CA SER A 183 3.29 22.50 -0.07
C SER A 183 2.05 21.75 -0.58
N HIS A 184 1.22 22.41 -1.40
CA HIS A 184 0.05 21.76 -2.03
C HIS A 184 0.44 20.64 -3.00
N SER A 185 1.55 20.80 -3.73
CA SER A 185 2.09 19.74 -4.59
C SER A 185 2.44 18.50 -3.78
N GLU A 186 3.06 18.68 -2.61
CA GLU A 186 3.40 17.57 -1.73
C GLU A 186 2.16 16.92 -1.13
N SER A 187 1.18 17.71 -0.66
CA SER A 187 -0.13 17.19 -0.22
C SER A 187 -0.80 16.37 -1.33
N PHE A 188 -0.73 16.82 -2.58
CA PHE A 188 -1.36 16.14 -3.72
C PHE A 188 -0.68 14.79 -3.99
N ASP A 189 0.65 14.77 -4.05
CA ASP A 189 1.43 13.55 -4.25
C ASP A 189 1.16 12.52 -3.14
N ARG A 190 1.02 12.98 -1.89
CA ARG A 190 0.69 12.11 -0.75
C ARG A 190 -0.73 11.56 -0.83
N ALA A 191 -1.68 12.35 -1.33
CA ALA A 191 -3.05 11.87 -1.55
C ALA A 191 -3.07 10.76 -2.62
N LEU A 192 -2.29 10.92 -3.69
CA LEU A 192 -2.13 9.87 -4.72
C LEU A 192 -1.46 8.61 -4.14
N ASP A 193 -0.39 8.77 -3.36
CA ASP A 193 0.30 7.65 -2.69
C ASP A 193 -0.66 6.86 -1.78
N ARG A 194 -1.52 7.54 -1.03
CA ARG A 194 -2.54 6.90 -0.17
C ARG A 194 -3.62 6.19 -0.98
N LEU A 195 -4.04 6.76 -2.10
CA LEU A 195 -4.97 6.07 -3.00
C LEU A 195 -4.31 4.80 -3.57
N GLU A 196 -3.03 4.85 -3.92
CA GLU A 196 -2.29 3.67 -4.37
C GLU A 196 -2.21 2.57 -3.31
N GLU A 197 -1.98 2.93 -2.04
CA GLU A 197 -2.05 2.00 -0.91
C GLU A 197 -3.43 1.36 -0.73
N ARG A 198 -4.49 2.02 -1.20
CA ARG A 198 -5.86 1.50 -1.21
C ARG A 198 -6.22 0.74 -2.49
N GLY A 199 -5.25 0.50 -3.37
CA GLY A 199 -5.40 -0.28 -4.59
C GLY A 199 -5.67 0.55 -5.85
N TRP A 200 -5.65 1.87 -5.75
CA TRP A 200 -5.78 2.72 -6.94
C TRP A 200 -4.48 2.73 -7.77
N ARG A 201 -4.58 2.86 -9.08
CA ARG A 201 -3.43 2.96 -9.99
C ARG A 201 -3.47 4.28 -10.71
N HIS A 202 -2.38 5.06 -10.60
CA HIS A 202 -2.18 6.22 -11.45
C HIS A 202 -1.68 5.76 -12.83
N VAL A 203 -2.49 5.99 -13.86
CA VAL A 203 -2.24 5.55 -15.23
C VAL A 203 -2.20 6.73 -16.20
N THR A 204 -1.55 6.53 -17.35
CA THR A 204 -1.54 7.55 -18.41
C THR A 204 -2.94 7.73 -19.01
N GLY A 205 -3.22 8.90 -19.60
CA GLY A 205 -4.51 9.13 -20.25
C GLY A 205 -4.81 8.14 -21.38
N LYS A 206 -3.78 7.63 -22.06
CA LYS A 206 -3.90 6.58 -23.08
C LYS A 206 -4.30 5.23 -22.48
N GLU A 207 -3.65 4.82 -21.39
CA GLU A 207 -3.97 3.58 -20.68
C GLU A 207 -5.38 3.65 -20.08
N PHE A 208 -5.72 4.78 -19.46
CA PHE A 208 -7.07 5.06 -18.97
C PHE A 208 -8.12 4.95 -20.08
N ALA A 209 -7.83 5.41 -21.30
CA ALA A 209 -8.77 5.27 -22.42
C ALA A 209 -8.95 3.81 -22.89
N SER A 210 -7.94 2.94 -22.73
CA SER A 210 -7.99 1.53 -23.16
C SER A 210 -8.51 0.56 -22.10
N ALA A 211 -8.36 0.86 -20.82
CA ALA A 211 -8.64 -0.05 -19.70
C ALA A 211 -10.12 -0.03 -19.23
N THR A 212 -11.08 -0.26 -20.14
CA THR A 212 -12.51 0.00 -19.91
C THR A 212 -13.21 -0.91 -18.89
N GLY A 213 -12.56 -1.99 -18.44
CA GLY A 213 -13.10 -2.91 -17.43
C GLY A 213 -12.27 -2.99 -16.15
N GLU A 214 -11.26 -2.13 -16.02
CA GLU A 214 -10.41 -2.07 -14.83
C GLU A 214 -10.98 -1.08 -13.81
N TYR A 215 -10.82 -1.44 -12.54
CA TYR A 215 -11.25 -0.65 -11.39
C TYR A 215 -10.06 0.07 -10.74
N GLY A 216 -10.36 1.11 -9.98
CA GLY A 216 -9.37 1.85 -9.21
C GLY A 216 -8.36 2.59 -10.09
N LEU A 217 -8.75 3.13 -11.24
CA LEU A 217 -7.83 3.89 -12.09
C LEU A 217 -7.97 5.39 -11.84
N LEU A 218 -6.83 6.08 -11.81
CA LEU A 218 -6.75 7.54 -11.78
C LEU A 218 -5.91 8.02 -12.96
N THR A 219 -6.29 9.13 -13.59
CA THR A 219 -5.44 9.80 -14.56
C THR A 219 -5.50 11.31 -14.40
N LEU A 220 -4.33 11.94 -14.53
CA LEU A 220 -4.14 13.38 -14.41
C LEU A 220 -4.02 14.04 -15.79
N PRO A 221 -4.27 15.36 -15.91
CA PRO A 221 -4.03 16.10 -17.15
C PRO A 221 -2.56 16.06 -17.55
N GLU A 222 -2.26 16.05 -18.85
CA GLU A 222 -0.86 16.02 -19.34
C GLU A 222 -0.04 17.24 -18.86
N ASP A 223 -0.71 18.35 -18.60
CA ASP A 223 -0.13 19.60 -18.10
C ASP A 223 -0.24 19.76 -16.57
N PHE A 224 -0.52 18.68 -15.84
CA PHE A 224 -0.72 18.68 -14.38
C PHE A 224 0.42 19.38 -13.62
N SER A 225 1.67 19.19 -14.03
CA SER A 225 2.83 19.84 -13.39
C SER A 225 2.76 21.36 -13.46
N ASP A 226 2.13 21.91 -14.49
CA ASP A 226 1.95 23.36 -14.66
C ASP A 226 0.86 23.92 -13.73
N ALA A 227 0.13 23.04 -13.03
CA ALA A 227 -0.83 23.45 -12.03
C ALA A 227 -0.18 23.92 -10.73
N PHE A 228 1.11 23.66 -10.51
CA PHE A 228 1.82 24.06 -9.29
C PHE A 228 2.93 25.06 -9.58
N SER A 229 3.18 25.97 -8.63
CA SER A 229 4.35 26.83 -8.64
C SER A 229 5.62 26.03 -8.36
N THR A 230 6.79 26.65 -8.56
CA THR A 230 8.08 26.07 -8.15
C THR A 230 8.21 25.87 -6.64
N GLU A 231 7.40 26.57 -5.85
CA GLU A 231 7.29 26.41 -4.39
C GLU A 231 6.19 25.41 -4.00
N GLY A 232 5.55 24.75 -4.98
CA GLY A 232 4.51 23.75 -4.78
C GLY A 232 3.13 24.32 -4.44
N ALA A 233 2.87 25.61 -4.65
CA ALA A 233 1.54 26.19 -4.47
C ALA A 233 0.64 25.89 -5.67
N LEU A 234 -0.59 25.40 -5.45
CA LEU A 234 -1.57 25.18 -6.51
C LEU A 234 -2.01 26.51 -7.15
N LEU A 235 -1.81 26.65 -8.46
CA LEU A 235 -2.04 27.87 -9.26
C LEU A 235 -3.34 27.84 -10.07
N ARG A 236 -3.85 26.65 -10.38
CA ARG A 236 -5.11 26.42 -11.09
C ARG A 236 -5.73 25.11 -10.61
N ASP A 237 -7.02 24.95 -10.90
CA ASP A 237 -7.75 23.73 -10.60
C ASP A 237 -7.13 22.53 -11.34
N VAL A 238 -7.16 21.37 -10.69
CA VAL A 238 -6.69 20.10 -11.26
C VAL A 238 -7.86 19.13 -11.35
N ASP A 239 -8.19 18.73 -12.57
CA ASP A 239 -9.19 17.70 -12.84
C ASP A 239 -8.55 16.31 -12.78
N VAL A 240 -8.99 15.48 -11.85
CA VAL A 240 -8.58 14.07 -11.71
C VAL A 240 -9.70 13.21 -12.26
N ARG A 241 -9.40 12.48 -13.35
CA ARG A 241 -10.33 11.49 -13.89
C ARG A 241 -10.16 10.18 -13.13
N TRP A 242 -11.26 9.53 -12.83
CA TRP A 242 -11.28 8.28 -12.09
C TRP A 242 -12.17 7.24 -12.78
N ARG A 243 -11.85 5.96 -12.59
CA ARG A 243 -12.68 4.84 -13.02
C ARG A 243 -12.69 3.73 -11.96
N GLY A 244 -13.88 3.27 -11.60
CA GLY A 244 -14.13 2.31 -10.53
C GLY A 244 -13.87 2.94 -9.15
N GLY A 245 -14.36 2.28 -8.10
CA GLY A 245 -14.26 2.79 -6.73
C GLY A 245 -15.28 3.89 -6.41
N LEU A 246 -15.16 4.49 -5.22
CA LEU A 246 -16.12 5.46 -4.69
C LEU A 246 -15.53 6.87 -4.68
N PRO A 247 -16.20 7.90 -5.25
CA PRO A 247 -15.71 9.28 -5.22
C PRO A 247 -15.48 9.83 -3.81
N SER A 248 -16.28 9.39 -2.83
CA SER A 248 -16.11 9.73 -1.42
C SER A 248 -14.80 9.22 -0.82
N GLU A 249 -14.23 8.15 -1.36
CA GLU A 249 -12.89 7.69 -0.99
C GLU A 249 -11.82 8.67 -1.48
N ILE A 250 -11.89 9.07 -2.76
CA ILE A 250 -10.98 10.08 -3.33
C ILE A 250 -11.09 11.38 -2.52
N GLN A 251 -12.32 11.87 -2.29
CA GLN A 251 -12.54 13.11 -1.55
C GLN A 251 -11.97 13.04 -0.14
N SER A 252 -12.14 11.92 0.56
CA SER A 252 -11.64 11.71 1.92
C SER A 252 -10.12 11.62 1.98
N VAL A 253 -9.47 10.94 1.02
CA VAL A 253 -8.02 10.80 0.98
C VAL A 253 -7.34 12.15 0.71
N PHE A 254 -7.88 12.97 -0.18
CA PHE A 254 -7.36 14.31 -0.39
C PHE A 254 -7.59 15.22 0.82
N ALA A 255 -8.74 15.09 1.50
CA ALA A 255 -9.02 15.86 2.71
C ALA A 255 -8.08 15.53 3.88
N LEU A 256 -7.59 14.28 3.98
CA LEU A 256 -6.52 13.89 4.93
C LEU A 256 -5.24 14.70 4.70
N GLU A 257 -4.92 15.03 3.45
CA GLU A 257 -3.76 15.84 3.09
C GLU A 257 -4.06 17.36 3.06
N GLY A 258 -5.24 17.74 3.55
CA GLY A 258 -5.69 19.13 3.64
C GLY A 258 -6.11 19.74 2.30
N LEU A 259 -6.38 18.91 1.28
CA LEU A 259 -6.86 19.34 -0.03
C LEU A 259 -8.36 19.14 -0.13
N VAL A 260 -9.03 20.11 -0.74
CA VAL A 260 -10.46 20.01 -1.07
C VAL A 260 -10.57 19.32 -2.44
N ILE A 261 -11.51 18.39 -2.58
CA ILE A 261 -11.89 17.80 -3.86
C ILE A 261 -13.37 18.06 -4.09
N HIS A 262 -13.67 18.64 -5.25
CA HIS A 262 -15.02 18.80 -5.75
C HIS A 262 -15.47 17.54 -6.48
N VAL A 263 -16.46 16.86 -5.92
CA VAL A 263 -17.16 15.76 -6.59
C VAL A 263 -18.34 16.36 -7.36
N PRO A 264 -18.52 16.10 -8.67
CA PRO A 264 -19.68 16.59 -9.41
C PRO A 264 -20.98 16.15 -8.75
N GLU A 265 -22.03 16.98 -8.82
CA GLU A 265 -23.38 16.49 -8.48
C GLU A 265 -23.77 15.45 -9.51
N ASP A 266 -24.05 14.22 -9.07
CA ASP A 266 -24.74 13.26 -9.90
C ASP A 266 -26.12 13.83 -10.24
N GLU A 267 -26.54 13.73 -11.51
CA GLU A 267 -27.92 14.05 -11.85
C GLU A 267 -28.81 13.17 -10.97
N PRO A 268 -29.77 13.74 -10.22
CA PRO A 268 -30.55 12.98 -9.26
C PRO A 268 -31.26 11.85 -10.00
N GLU A 269 -30.74 10.63 -9.83
CA GLU A 269 -31.42 9.45 -10.33
C GLU A 269 -32.76 9.39 -9.61
N VAL A 270 -33.84 9.33 -10.39
CA VAL A 270 -35.23 9.38 -9.89
C VAL A 270 -35.61 8.09 -9.14
N ASP A 271 -34.64 7.23 -8.84
CA ASP A 271 -34.87 6.00 -8.10
C ASP A 271 -34.76 6.27 -6.60
N ASP A 272 -35.92 6.51 -5.99
CA ASP A 272 -36.16 6.41 -4.54
C ASP A 272 -35.93 4.97 -4.00
N ASP A 273 -35.31 4.07 -4.79
CA ASP A 273 -35.09 2.67 -4.44
C ASP A 273 -33.71 2.47 -3.78
N TYR A 274 -33.73 2.58 -2.45
CA TYR A 274 -32.60 2.28 -1.57
C TYR A 274 -31.94 0.91 -1.85
N GLU A 275 -32.69 -0.10 -2.30
CA GLU A 275 -32.15 -1.43 -2.57
C GLU A 275 -31.24 -1.40 -3.82
N ALA A 276 -31.63 -0.67 -4.86
CA ALA A 276 -30.84 -0.50 -6.07
C ALA A 276 -29.57 0.35 -5.83
N ALA A 277 -29.64 1.37 -4.98
CA ALA A 277 -28.47 2.16 -4.58
C ALA A 277 -27.47 1.32 -3.78
N MET A 278 -27.97 0.49 -2.85
CA MET A 278 -27.13 -0.46 -2.11
C MET A 278 -26.51 -1.52 -3.02
N GLU A 279 -27.26 -2.07 -3.97
CA GLU A 279 -26.77 -3.07 -4.92
C GLU A 279 -25.61 -2.51 -5.75
N ARG A 280 -25.77 -1.30 -6.31
CA ARG A 280 -24.69 -0.61 -7.04
C ARG A 280 -23.46 -0.35 -6.18
N LEU A 281 -23.66 0.12 -4.95
CA LEU A 281 -22.57 0.45 -4.06
C LEU A 281 -21.82 -0.82 -3.58
N MET A 282 -22.53 -1.93 -3.39
CA MET A 282 -21.91 -3.24 -3.15
C MET A 282 -21.25 -3.80 -4.41
N ALA A 283 -21.79 -3.54 -5.60
CA ALA A 283 -21.20 -3.96 -6.86
C ALA A 283 -19.89 -3.23 -7.14
N ALA A 284 -19.83 -1.93 -6.88
CA ALA A 284 -18.62 -1.10 -7.01
C ALA A 284 -17.50 -1.55 -6.06
N VAL A 285 -17.86 -2.09 -4.88
CA VAL A 285 -16.90 -2.61 -3.89
C VAL A 285 -16.45 -4.04 -4.18
N ASN A 286 -17.24 -4.82 -4.91
CA ASN A 286 -16.94 -6.21 -5.26
C ASN A 286 -16.54 -6.39 -6.74
N ASP A 287 -16.36 -5.29 -7.47
CA ASP A 287 -16.03 -5.25 -8.90
C ASP A 287 -17.00 -6.04 -9.80
N THR A 288 -18.31 -6.06 -9.48
CA THR A 288 -19.28 -6.94 -10.17
C THR A 288 -20.05 -6.29 -11.33
N GLU A 289 -20.01 -4.97 -11.49
CA GLU A 289 -20.66 -4.24 -12.60
C GLU A 289 -19.62 -3.66 -13.58
N GLY A 290 -20.01 -2.79 -14.52
CA GLY A 290 -19.03 -1.98 -15.23
C GLY A 290 -18.53 -0.87 -14.31
N PRO A 291 -17.23 -0.52 -14.31
CA PRO A 291 -16.73 0.51 -13.41
C PRO A 291 -17.30 1.88 -13.82
N ASP A 292 -17.88 2.60 -12.85
CA ASP A 292 -18.26 4.00 -13.05
C ASP A 292 -17.03 4.83 -13.41
N GLU A 293 -17.22 5.89 -14.18
CA GLU A 293 -16.15 6.85 -14.46
C GLU A 293 -16.63 8.29 -14.26
N GLY A 294 -15.73 9.12 -13.77
CA GLY A 294 -16.04 10.51 -13.51
C GLY A 294 -14.81 11.39 -13.51
N THR A 295 -15.02 12.66 -13.17
CA THR A 295 -13.95 13.64 -12.98
C THR A 295 -14.22 14.36 -11.67
N VAL A 296 -13.23 14.40 -10.79
CA VAL A 296 -13.27 15.24 -9.60
C VAL A 296 -12.27 16.37 -9.77
N THR A 297 -12.51 17.52 -9.16
CA THR A 297 -11.66 18.70 -9.33
C THR A 297 -11.03 19.10 -8.01
N CYS A 298 -9.71 19.21 -7.93
CA CYS A 298 -9.00 19.87 -6.83
C CYS A 298 -8.94 21.37 -7.14
N PRO A 299 -9.79 22.23 -6.54
CA PRO A 299 -9.77 23.65 -6.82
C PRO A 299 -8.53 24.33 -6.23
N VAL A 300 -8.13 25.45 -6.82
CA VAL A 300 -7.18 26.37 -6.18
C VAL A 300 -7.70 26.72 -4.78
N PRO A 301 -6.89 26.56 -3.73
CA PRO A 301 -7.36 26.69 -2.37
C PRO A 301 -7.86 28.10 -2.09
N ALA A 302 -9.13 28.20 -1.72
CA ALA A 302 -9.74 29.42 -1.19
C ALA A 302 -10.05 29.27 0.31
N GLU A 303 -10.53 28.11 0.76
CA GLU A 303 -10.95 27.84 2.14
C GLU A 303 -10.81 26.34 2.49
N THR A 304 -10.72 26.01 3.79
CA THR A 304 -10.69 24.62 4.28
C THR A 304 -12.10 24.07 4.48
N SER A 305 -12.43 22.94 3.85
CA SER A 305 -13.76 22.30 3.99
C SER A 305 -14.03 21.74 5.40
N ASP A 306 -15.29 21.48 5.73
CA ASP A 306 -15.65 20.73 6.95
C ASP A 306 -14.99 19.34 6.98
N LEU A 307 -14.94 18.64 5.84
CA LEU A 307 -14.28 17.33 5.71
C LEU A 307 -12.78 17.41 6.08
N CYS A 308 -12.04 18.40 5.58
CA CYS A 308 -10.64 18.62 5.96
C CYS A 308 -10.47 18.82 7.47
N ARG A 309 -11.41 19.54 8.11
CA ARG A 309 -11.38 19.76 9.56
C ARG A 309 -11.65 18.47 10.35
N ILE A 310 -12.59 17.65 9.89
CA ILE A 310 -12.88 16.33 10.48
C ILE A 310 -11.66 15.41 10.33
N MET A 311 -11.01 15.42 9.17
CA MET A 311 -9.82 14.61 8.90
C MET A 311 -8.64 14.94 9.82
N ARG A 312 -8.41 16.21 10.16
CA ARG A 312 -7.42 16.58 11.18
C ARG A 312 -7.75 16.03 12.57
N ALA A 313 -9.03 16.04 12.96
CA ALA A 313 -9.45 15.42 14.22
C ALA A 313 -9.27 13.89 14.20
N PHE A 314 -9.48 13.24 13.05
CA PHE A 314 -9.24 11.81 12.87
C PHE A 314 -7.76 11.46 12.90
N GLU A 315 -6.89 12.31 12.36
CA GLU A 315 -5.44 12.16 12.43
C GLU A 315 -4.95 12.21 13.89
N ASP A 316 -5.44 13.17 14.69
CA ASP A 316 -5.14 13.25 16.13
C ASP A 316 -5.60 11.99 16.88
N LEU A 317 -6.81 11.48 16.59
CA LEU A 317 -7.31 10.25 17.19
C LEU A 317 -6.51 9.01 16.74
N THR A 318 -6.08 8.96 15.48
CA THR A 318 -5.20 7.90 14.97
C THR A 318 -3.88 7.88 15.73
N GLY A 319 -3.29 9.06 15.99
CA GLY A 319 -2.10 9.20 16.83
C GLY A 319 -2.26 8.68 18.27
N LYS A 320 -3.52 8.58 18.76
CA LYS A 320 -3.89 8.02 20.07
C LYS A 320 -4.29 6.54 20.01
N GLY A 321 -4.11 5.91 18.85
CA GLY A 321 -4.35 4.48 18.62
C GLY A 321 -5.80 4.13 18.26
N TYR A 322 -6.60 5.08 17.76
CA TYR A 322 -7.92 4.78 17.21
C TYR A 322 -7.83 4.35 15.75
N VAL A 323 -8.71 3.44 15.34
CA VAL A 323 -9.09 3.29 13.92
C VAL A 323 -10.03 4.44 13.57
N ALA A 324 -9.48 5.56 13.09
CA ALA A 324 -10.23 6.76 12.76
C ALA A 324 -10.31 6.94 11.22
N GLU A 325 -11.38 6.45 10.59
CA GLU A 325 -11.45 6.31 9.12
C GLU A 325 -12.71 6.93 8.51
N PRO A 326 -12.58 7.78 7.48
CA PRO A 326 -13.71 8.28 6.71
C PRO A 326 -14.27 7.20 5.77
N ALA A 327 -15.58 7.23 5.51
CA ALA A 327 -16.24 6.39 4.50
C ALA A 327 -15.73 4.93 4.46
N LEU A 328 -15.53 4.33 5.64
CA LEU A 328 -14.71 3.13 5.82
C LEU A 328 -15.26 1.91 5.04
N TRP A 329 -16.57 1.82 4.94
CA TRP A 329 -17.27 0.79 4.19
C TRP A 329 -18.68 1.27 3.83
N PRO A 330 -19.30 0.74 2.76
CA PRO A 330 -20.72 0.88 2.44
C PRO A 330 -21.69 0.92 3.63
N THR A 331 -21.54 -0.07 4.52
CA THR A 331 -22.50 -0.35 5.58
C THR A 331 -21.82 -0.28 6.95
N THR A 332 -22.59 0.07 7.97
CA THR A 332 -22.11 0.13 9.35
C THR A 332 -21.59 -1.22 9.85
N SER A 333 -22.24 -2.33 9.47
CA SER A 333 -21.79 -3.67 9.83
C SER A 333 -20.44 -4.03 9.18
N GLY A 334 -20.24 -3.68 7.91
CA GLY A 334 -18.96 -3.89 7.24
C GLY A 334 -17.85 -2.99 7.81
N CYS A 335 -18.17 -1.76 8.21
CA CYS A 335 -17.23 -0.92 8.94
C CYS A 335 -16.75 -1.59 10.23
N TRP A 336 -17.67 -2.16 11.02
CA TRP A 336 -17.30 -2.88 12.25
C TRP A 336 -16.47 -4.14 11.99
N GLN A 337 -16.74 -4.87 10.91
CA GLN A 337 -15.91 -5.99 10.49
C GLN A 337 -14.48 -5.53 10.20
N ARG A 338 -14.31 -4.45 9.43
CA ARG A 338 -12.99 -3.86 9.13
C ARG A 338 -12.27 -3.37 10.37
N VAL A 339 -12.99 -2.77 11.33
CA VAL A 339 -12.42 -2.40 12.63
C VAL A 339 -11.91 -3.64 13.36
N ALA A 340 -12.72 -4.69 13.45
CA ALA A 340 -12.34 -5.93 14.13
C ALA A 340 -11.11 -6.61 13.52
N GLU A 341 -10.98 -6.57 12.18
CA GLU A 341 -9.80 -7.09 11.45
C GLU A 341 -8.52 -6.31 11.75
N ARG A 342 -8.63 -5.00 12.06
CA ARG A 342 -7.48 -4.09 12.27
C ARG A 342 -7.09 -3.92 13.74
N THR A 343 -8.00 -4.15 14.68
CA THR A 343 -7.72 -3.96 16.10
C THR A 343 -7.05 -5.19 16.72
N GLN A 344 -5.87 -4.99 17.33
CA GLN A 344 -5.12 -6.05 18.01
C GLN A 344 -5.83 -6.60 19.26
N ASP A 345 -6.66 -5.77 19.91
CA ASP A 345 -7.52 -6.16 21.04
C ASP A 345 -8.99 -6.10 20.62
N ALA A 346 -9.48 -7.23 20.12
CA ALA A 346 -10.87 -7.39 19.70
C ALA A 346 -11.88 -7.19 20.86
N GLU A 347 -11.45 -7.29 22.12
CA GLU A 347 -12.34 -7.13 23.28
C GLU A 347 -12.58 -5.64 23.62
N SER A 348 -11.69 -4.74 23.18
CA SER A 348 -11.82 -3.29 23.46
C SER A 348 -11.36 -2.40 22.30
N PRO A 349 -12.01 -2.46 21.12
CA PRO A 349 -11.61 -1.66 19.97
C PRO A 349 -11.72 -0.16 20.27
N LYS A 350 -10.72 0.61 19.80
CA LYS A 350 -10.78 2.06 19.71
C LYS A 350 -11.05 2.43 18.26
N ALA A 351 -12.19 3.04 17.98
CA ALA A 351 -12.57 3.38 16.62
C ALA A 351 -13.47 4.61 16.58
N VAL A 352 -13.37 5.36 15.49
CA VAL A 352 -14.34 6.38 15.08
C VAL A 352 -14.42 6.37 13.55
N PHE A 353 -15.61 6.25 12.98
CA PHE A 353 -15.73 6.16 11.52
C PHE A 353 -17.12 6.58 11.08
N TRP A 354 -17.30 6.78 9.79
CA TRP A 354 -18.62 6.76 9.15
C TRP A 354 -18.60 5.85 7.93
N ASN A 355 -19.79 5.42 7.51
CA ASN A 355 -19.96 4.58 6.32
C ASN A 355 -20.12 5.46 5.06
N THR A 356 -19.96 4.87 3.87
CA THR A 356 -20.07 5.60 2.60
C THR A 356 -21.41 6.31 2.44
N GLN A 357 -22.51 5.66 2.82
CA GLN A 357 -23.85 6.26 2.73
C GLN A 357 -23.99 7.55 3.54
N SER A 358 -23.46 7.55 4.76
CA SER A 358 -23.46 8.74 5.61
C SER A 358 -22.55 9.84 5.06
N HIS A 359 -21.54 9.48 4.25
CA HIS A 359 -20.70 10.44 3.56
C HIS A 359 -21.52 11.16 2.48
N ASP A 360 -22.13 10.38 1.59
CA ASP A 360 -22.83 10.88 0.41
C ASP A 360 -24.07 11.71 0.80
N ASP A 361 -24.73 11.38 1.91
CA ASP A 361 -25.88 12.13 2.44
C ASP A 361 -25.48 13.42 3.20
N ALA A 362 -24.30 13.46 3.82
CA ALA A 362 -23.96 14.51 4.77
C ALA A 362 -23.14 15.65 4.15
N PHE A 363 -22.35 15.38 3.12
CA PHE A 363 -21.45 16.36 2.51
C PHE A 363 -22.02 16.91 1.20
N ASP A 364 -21.77 18.20 0.94
CA ASP A 364 -21.96 18.76 -0.39
C ASP A 364 -20.77 18.41 -1.30
N THR A 365 -20.86 18.86 -2.56
CA THR A 365 -19.81 18.64 -3.56
C THR A 365 -18.44 19.12 -3.15
N ARG A 366 -18.32 20.05 -2.19
CA ARG A 366 -17.05 20.63 -1.71
C ARG A 366 -16.53 19.94 -0.45
N GLY A 367 -17.26 18.97 0.09
CA GLY A 367 -16.95 18.35 1.37
C GLY A 367 -17.29 19.23 2.55
N ASP A 368 -18.20 20.20 2.41
CA ASP A 368 -18.81 20.89 3.55
C ASP A 368 -20.06 20.13 4.03
N LEU A 369 -20.33 20.13 5.33
CA LEU A 369 -21.50 19.44 5.86
C LEU A 369 -22.78 20.19 5.43
N ALA A 370 -23.56 19.57 4.55
CA ALA A 370 -24.91 19.98 4.23
C ALA A 370 -25.94 19.38 5.21
N GLY A 371 -25.61 18.23 5.80
CA GLY A 371 -26.47 17.44 6.68
C GLY A 371 -25.84 17.05 8.02
N GLU A 372 -26.51 16.12 8.72
CA GLU A 372 -25.97 15.49 9.92
C GLU A 372 -25.13 14.26 9.52
N LEU A 373 -23.87 14.22 9.96
CA LEU A 373 -22.99 13.07 9.78
C LEU A 373 -22.98 12.21 11.04
N PHE A 374 -23.29 10.93 10.89
CA PHE A 374 -23.37 9.96 11.99
C PHE A 374 -22.08 9.13 12.09
N LEU A 375 -21.44 9.11 13.26
CA LEU A 375 -20.16 8.43 13.46
C LEU A 375 -20.26 7.19 14.36
N GLY A 376 -20.01 6.01 13.79
CA GLY A 376 -19.73 4.80 14.57
C GLY A 376 -18.51 5.02 15.46
N TRP A 377 -18.57 4.55 16.71
CA TRP A 377 -17.48 4.78 17.67
C TRP A 377 -17.33 3.68 18.71
N ALA A 378 -16.10 3.49 19.18
CA ALA A 378 -15.72 2.67 20.32
C ALA A 378 -14.46 3.26 20.99
N GLY A 379 -14.29 3.04 22.29
CA GLY A 379 -13.17 3.59 23.09
C GLY A 379 -13.61 4.69 24.06
N ASP A 380 -12.71 5.64 24.35
CA ASP A 380 -12.99 6.77 25.25
C ASP A 380 -13.83 7.83 24.54
N ARG A 381 -15.03 8.08 25.09
CA ARG A 381 -16.00 9.05 24.56
C ARG A 381 -15.53 10.49 24.73
N GLU A 382 -14.94 10.83 25.86
CA GLU A 382 -14.53 12.20 26.15
C GLU A 382 -13.33 12.60 25.28
N GLU A 383 -12.45 11.65 25.00
CA GLU A 383 -11.32 11.83 24.07
C GLU A 383 -11.79 12.11 22.63
N ILE A 384 -12.73 11.31 22.12
CA ILE A 384 -13.34 11.55 20.80
C ILE A 384 -14.07 12.89 20.78
N ALA A 385 -14.87 13.19 21.82
CA ALA A 385 -15.62 14.44 21.89
C ALA A 385 -14.70 15.67 21.89
N ALA A 386 -13.57 15.61 22.60
CA ALA A 386 -12.59 16.68 22.64
C ALA A 386 -11.96 16.92 21.25
N ALA A 387 -11.50 15.86 20.58
CA ALA A 387 -10.92 15.98 19.23
C ALA A 387 -11.94 16.54 18.23
N LEU A 388 -13.18 16.06 18.25
CA LEU A 388 -14.23 16.56 17.36
C LEU A 388 -14.63 18.01 17.65
N ALA A 389 -14.53 18.48 18.90
CA ALA A 389 -14.87 19.86 19.24
C ALA A 389 -13.90 20.89 18.61
N GLU A 390 -12.65 20.49 18.33
CA GLU A 390 -11.64 21.36 17.70
C GLU A 390 -11.96 21.67 16.23
N THR A 391 -12.84 20.89 15.60
CA THR A 391 -13.28 21.11 14.21
C THR A 391 -14.10 22.41 14.04
N GLY A 392 -14.62 22.99 15.14
CA GLY A 392 -15.56 24.12 15.10
C GLY A 392 -16.97 23.76 14.62
N LEU A 393 -17.25 22.47 14.41
CA LEU A 393 -18.55 21.94 14.03
C LEU A 393 -19.49 21.79 15.23
N VAL A 394 -20.77 21.58 14.95
CA VAL A 394 -21.72 21.21 16.00
C VAL A 394 -21.55 19.73 16.32
N VAL A 395 -21.06 19.41 17.53
CA VAL A 395 -20.87 18.03 17.99
C VAL A 395 -21.97 17.65 18.99
N LYS A 396 -22.74 16.60 18.69
CA LYS A 396 -23.65 15.95 19.65
C LYS A 396 -22.99 14.67 20.19
N THR A 397 -22.56 14.73 21.45
CA THR A 397 -21.93 13.60 22.14
C THR A 397 -22.96 12.53 22.52
N PRO A 398 -22.66 11.23 22.32
CA PRO A 398 -23.58 10.15 22.66
C PRO A 398 -23.83 10.04 24.17
N GLY A 399 -25.09 9.81 24.55
CA GLY A 399 -25.49 9.61 25.95
C GLY A 399 -24.99 8.28 26.54
N GLY A 400 -24.72 7.28 25.70
CA GLY A 400 -24.18 5.97 26.08
C GLY A 400 -23.74 5.12 24.89
N LYS A 401 -23.34 3.86 25.15
CA LYS A 401 -22.74 2.94 24.15
C LYS A 401 -23.67 2.53 22.99
N GLY A 402 -24.96 2.81 23.07
CA GLY A 402 -25.95 2.53 22.00
C GLY A 402 -26.34 3.75 21.16
N THR A 403 -25.72 4.90 21.39
CA THR A 403 -25.95 6.14 20.65
C THR A 403 -24.70 6.55 19.90
N THR A 404 -24.86 7.19 18.75
CA THR A 404 -23.76 7.60 17.85
C THR A 404 -23.32 9.04 18.11
N PHE A 405 -22.10 9.41 17.71
CA PHE A 405 -21.75 10.83 17.60
C PHE A 405 -22.43 11.41 16.36
N ILE A 406 -22.87 12.66 16.46
CA ILE A 406 -23.45 13.37 15.31
C ILE A 406 -22.70 14.68 15.13
N LEU A 407 -22.15 14.89 13.93
CA LEU A 407 -21.60 16.16 13.49
C LEU A 407 -22.64 16.89 12.65
N GLY A 408 -22.78 18.19 12.86
CA GLY A 408 -23.60 19.05 12.01
C GLY A 408 -22.84 20.29 11.58
N PRO A 409 -23.33 21.00 10.55
CA PRO A 409 -22.68 22.19 10.00
C PRO A 409 -22.38 23.22 11.08
N ALA A 410 -21.25 23.92 10.92
CA ALA A 410 -20.92 25.06 11.76
C ALA A 410 -22.06 26.08 11.77
N LYS A 411 -22.35 26.66 12.94
CA LYS A 411 -23.31 27.76 13.03
C LYS A 411 -22.72 28.97 12.31
N ARG A 412 -23.12 29.19 11.05
CA ARG A 412 -22.73 30.39 10.31
C ARG A 412 -23.19 31.61 11.10
N PRO A 413 -22.31 32.59 11.39
CA PRO A 413 -22.73 33.83 12.02
C PRO A 413 -23.76 34.50 11.09
N THR A 414 -24.98 34.65 11.59
CA THR A 414 -26.10 35.32 10.90
C THR A 414 -25.89 36.82 10.81
#